data_AF-A0A0B1SBL6-F1
#
_entry.id   AF-A0A0B1SBL6-F1
#
_cell.length_a   1.000
_cell.length_b   1.000
_cell.length_c   1.000
_cell.angle_alpha   90.00
_cell.angle_beta   90.00
_cell.angle_gamma   90.00
#
_symmetry.space_group_name_H-M   'P 1'
#
loop_
_entity.id
_entity.type
_entity.pdbx_description
1 polymer ?
#
loop_
_entity_poly.entity_id
_entity_poly.type
_entity_poly.pdbx_seq_one_letter_code
_entity_poly.pdbx_strand_id
1 'polypeptide(L)'
;MEKNRQIFDRLARFYLTYYEIEWSSPANELALMNFVDWDDGSSESTSAILKRKGFGEILDYIKQKVPEEKIKLNSTVKKVEYGGNGAILHFENGEEHQCEHVIVTCPLGFLKRNSKSFFNPPLSRDKTQAIQSLGFGNMMKILVAWVSGRGPASISKLEDEELADGVTQHLREALGDQTIPKPLRLFR
;
A
#
# COMPACT_ATOMS: atom_id res chain seq x y z
N MET A 1 -15.77 -18.56 36.67
CA MET A 1 -15.47 -17.18 36.24
C MET A 1 -14.29 -17.12 35.27
N GLU A 2 -13.17 -17.80 35.55
CA GLU A 2 -11.98 -17.81 34.67
C GLU A 2 -12.22 -18.30 33.23
N LYS A 3 -12.98 -19.39 33.05
CA LYS A 3 -13.34 -19.91 31.72
C LYS A 3 -14.12 -18.89 30.88
N ASN A 4 -15.00 -18.11 31.51
CA ASN A 4 -15.78 -17.08 30.81
C ASN A 4 -14.88 -15.91 30.42
N ARG A 5 -13.96 -15.49 31.30
CA ARG A 5 -12.96 -14.45 31.00
C ARG A 5 -12.13 -14.81 29.76
N GLN A 6 -11.62 -16.04 29.69
CA GLN A 6 -10.83 -16.48 28.52
C GLN A 6 -11.64 -16.42 27.21
N ILE A 7 -12.93 -16.73 27.25
CA ILE A 7 -13.82 -16.62 26.09
C ILE A 7 -14.00 -15.14 25.71
N PHE A 8 -14.30 -14.27 26.67
CA PHE A 8 -14.45 -12.84 26.44
C PHE A 8 -13.17 -12.20 25.89
N ASP A 9 -12.01 -12.52 26.45
CA ASP A 9 -10.72 -12.00 25.99
C ASP A 9 -10.44 -12.42 24.54
N ARG A 10 -10.81 -13.64 24.14
CA ARG A 10 -10.67 -14.12 22.76
C ARG A 10 -11.60 -13.38 21.80
N LEU A 11 -12.86 -13.17 22.19
CA LEU A 11 -13.82 -12.41 21.39
C LEU A 11 -13.40 -10.95 21.25
N ALA A 12 -12.95 -10.32 22.34
CA ALA A 12 -12.47 -8.94 22.33
C ALA A 12 -11.27 -8.75 21.40
N ARG A 13 -10.34 -9.72 21.35
CA ARG A 13 -9.22 -9.69 20.40
C ARG A 13 -9.69 -9.72 18.95
N PHE A 14 -10.70 -10.52 18.62
CA PHE A 14 -11.24 -10.55 17.26
C PHE A 14 -11.78 -9.19 16.83
N TYR A 15 -12.56 -8.53 17.69
CA TYR A 15 -13.05 -7.18 17.44
C TYR A 15 -11.92 -6.15 17.35
N LEU A 16 -10.91 -6.24 18.23
CA LEU A 16 -9.74 -5.38 18.18
C LEU A 16 -9.01 -5.51 16.85
N THR A 17 -8.75 -6.74 16.41
CA THR A 17 -8.08 -7.01 15.13
C THR A 17 -8.86 -6.47 13.94
N TYR A 18 -10.20 -6.51 13.98
CA TYR A 18 -11.02 -5.88 12.94
C TYR A 18 -10.70 -4.38 12.81
N TYR A 19 -10.71 -3.63 13.92
CA TYR A 19 -10.35 -2.21 13.91
C TYR A 19 -8.90 -1.97 13.49
N GLU A 20 -7.96 -2.79 13.94
CA GLU A 20 -6.55 -2.64 13.56
C GLU A 20 -6.33 -2.87 12.05
N ILE A 21 -7.13 -3.74 11.43
CA ILE A 21 -7.13 -3.96 9.96
C ILE A 21 -7.71 -2.74 9.24
N GLU A 22 -8.91 -2.30 9.63
CA GLU A 22 -9.59 -1.16 9.00
C GLU A 22 -8.72 0.11 9.04
N TRP A 23 -8.04 0.34 10.16
CA TRP A 23 -7.16 1.51 10.35
C TRP A 23 -5.69 1.24 10.02
N SER A 24 -5.36 0.02 9.56
CA SER A 24 -4.01 -0.41 9.18
C SER A 24 -2.93 -0.16 10.25
N SER A 25 -3.30 -0.12 11.53
CA SER A 25 -2.41 0.28 12.63
C SER A 25 -2.84 -0.39 13.94
N PRO A 26 -1.89 -0.76 14.81
CA PRO A 26 -2.20 -1.25 16.15
C PRO A 26 -3.05 -0.26 16.94
N ALA A 27 -3.99 -0.74 17.74
CA ALA A 27 -4.94 0.11 18.42
C ALA A 27 -4.28 1.08 19.42
N ASN A 28 -3.12 0.72 19.96
CA ASN A 28 -2.34 1.56 20.88
C ASN A 28 -1.53 2.67 20.17
N GLU A 29 -1.47 2.67 18.84
CA GLU A 29 -0.86 3.74 18.04
C GLU A 29 -1.91 4.72 17.48
N LEU A 30 -3.20 4.37 17.55
CA LEU A 30 -4.30 5.22 17.08
C LEU A 30 -4.58 6.36 18.05
N ALA A 31 -4.71 7.57 17.51
CA ALA A 31 -5.19 8.71 18.28
C ALA A 31 -6.71 8.61 18.47
N LEU A 32 -7.19 8.60 19.72
CA LEU A 32 -8.62 8.51 20.02
C LEU A 32 -9.43 9.64 19.39
N MET A 33 -8.82 10.83 19.24
CA MET A 33 -9.44 11.98 18.55
C MET A 33 -9.84 11.67 17.11
N ASN A 34 -9.14 10.76 16.42
CA ASN A 34 -9.52 10.38 15.06
C ASN A 34 -10.95 9.81 15.01
N PHE A 35 -11.43 9.14 16.06
CA PHE A 35 -12.80 8.62 16.09
C PHE A 35 -13.86 9.69 16.32
N VAL A 36 -13.46 10.86 16.82
CA VAL A 36 -14.36 12.01 17.02
C VAL A 36 -14.38 12.88 15.77
N ASP A 37 -13.21 13.08 15.16
CA ASP A 37 -13.05 14.01 14.04
C ASP A 37 -13.27 13.36 12.68
N TRP A 38 -13.19 12.03 12.56
CA TRP A 38 -13.38 11.33 11.30
C TRP A 38 -14.87 11.27 10.94
N ASP A 39 -15.19 11.91 9.82
CA ASP A 39 -16.49 11.92 9.17
C ASP A 39 -16.24 11.68 7.68
N ASP A 40 -16.78 10.59 7.13
CA ASP A 40 -16.70 10.30 5.70
C ASP A 40 -17.68 11.16 4.87
N GLY A 41 -18.43 12.04 5.53
CA GLY A 41 -19.42 12.93 4.94
C GLY A 41 -20.66 12.16 4.45
N SER A 42 -20.83 10.90 4.85
CA SER A 42 -21.94 10.05 4.44
C SER A 42 -22.91 9.82 5.61
N SER A 43 -24.21 9.80 5.29
CA SER A 43 -25.25 9.47 6.27
C SER A 43 -25.49 7.96 6.40
N GLU A 44 -24.90 7.16 5.50
CA GLU A 44 -25.13 5.72 5.41
C GLU A 44 -23.83 4.99 5.08
N SER A 45 -23.59 3.88 5.78
CA SER A 45 -22.48 2.99 5.47
C SER A 45 -22.69 2.34 4.10
N THR A 46 -21.95 2.81 3.10
CA THR A 46 -21.96 2.23 1.75
C THR A 46 -20.67 1.46 1.50
N SER A 47 -20.79 0.35 0.76
CA SER A 47 -19.62 -0.38 0.26
C SER A 47 -19.69 -0.45 -1.27
N ALA A 48 -18.56 -0.19 -1.92
CA ALA A 48 -18.41 -0.29 -3.36
C ALA A 48 -17.46 -1.43 -3.69
N ILE A 49 -17.88 -2.30 -4.60
CA ILE A 49 -17.05 -3.38 -5.13
C ILE A 49 -16.92 -3.23 -6.65
N LEU A 50 -15.74 -3.54 -7.18
CA LEU A 50 -15.57 -3.70 -8.61
C LEU A 50 -15.99 -5.13 -8.99
N LYS A 51 -17.13 -5.25 -9.70
CA LYS A 51 -17.77 -6.56 -9.96
C LYS A 51 -16.94 -7.51 -10.83
N ARG A 52 -16.05 -6.99 -11.70
CA ARG A 52 -15.27 -7.81 -12.66
C ARG A 52 -13.84 -7.31 -12.91
N LYS A 53 -13.50 -6.11 -12.45
CA LYS A 53 -12.30 -5.38 -12.85
C LYS A 53 -11.45 -5.10 -11.62
N GLY A 54 -10.13 -5.14 -11.74
CA GLY A 54 -9.24 -4.72 -10.66
C GLY A 54 -9.21 -3.19 -10.52
N PHE A 55 -8.78 -2.66 -9.37
CA PHE A 55 -8.58 -1.21 -9.20
C PHE A 55 -7.56 -0.62 -10.20
N GLY A 56 -6.67 -1.46 -10.75
CA GLY A 56 -5.73 -1.05 -11.80
C GLY A 56 -6.41 -0.46 -13.04
N GLU A 57 -7.60 -0.93 -13.40
CA GLU A 57 -8.31 -0.39 -14.57
C GLU A 57 -8.77 1.05 -14.39
N ILE A 58 -8.99 1.48 -13.14
CA ILE A 58 -9.28 2.89 -12.85
C ILE A 58 -8.04 3.72 -13.20
N LEU A 59 -6.84 3.23 -12.87
CA LEU A 59 -5.59 3.89 -13.23
C LEU A 59 -5.39 3.89 -14.75
N ASP A 60 -5.68 2.79 -15.44
CA ASP A 60 -5.60 2.72 -16.91
C ASP A 60 -6.54 3.74 -17.56
N TYR A 61 -7.78 3.87 -17.04
CA TYR A 61 -8.74 4.86 -17.52
C TYR A 61 -8.27 6.29 -17.27
N ILE A 62 -7.70 6.58 -16.09
CA ILE A 62 -7.15 7.92 -15.80
C ILE A 62 -5.93 8.20 -16.69
N LYS A 63 -5.06 7.20 -16.88
CA LYS A 63 -3.85 7.28 -17.72
C LYS A 63 -4.19 7.67 -19.16
N GLN A 64 -5.30 7.18 -19.73
CA GLN A 64 -5.75 7.55 -21.08
C GLN A 64 -5.95 9.06 -21.28
N LYS A 65 -6.14 9.82 -20.20
CA LYS A 65 -6.34 11.28 -20.25
C LYS A 65 -5.02 12.07 -20.15
N VAL A 66 -3.89 11.39 -19.98
CA VAL A 66 -2.56 12.00 -19.84
C VAL A 66 -1.68 11.56 -21.00
N PRO A 67 -1.04 12.48 -21.74
CA PRO A 67 -0.12 12.10 -22.82
C PRO A 67 1.02 11.21 -22.29
N GLU A 68 1.35 10.16 -23.04
CA GLU A 68 2.28 9.11 -22.57
C GLU A 68 3.67 9.67 -22.29
N GLU A 69 4.13 10.65 -23.08
CA GLU A 69 5.41 11.34 -22.91
C GLU A 69 5.50 12.16 -21.60
N LYS A 70 4.38 12.44 -20.94
CA LYS A 70 4.33 13.12 -19.64
C LYS A 70 4.47 12.16 -18.46
N ILE A 71 4.33 10.85 -18.69
CA ILE A 71 4.47 9.82 -17.66
C ILE A 71 5.82 9.14 -17.83
N LYS A 72 6.79 9.53 -17.02
CA LYS A 72 8.13 8.92 -17.03
C LYS A 72 8.24 7.84 -15.94
N LEU A 73 8.06 6.58 -16.34
CA LEU A 73 8.33 5.43 -15.49
C LEU A 73 9.83 5.14 -15.41
N ASN A 74 10.26 4.40 -14.39
CA ASN A 74 11.68 4.10 -14.13
C ASN A 74 12.56 5.36 -13.97
N SER A 75 11.95 6.49 -13.61
CA SER A 75 12.62 7.77 -13.38
C SER A 75 12.55 8.14 -11.91
N THR A 76 13.32 7.43 -11.07
CA THR A 76 13.36 7.68 -9.63
C THR A 76 14.00 9.03 -9.33
N VAL A 77 13.24 9.96 -8.76
CA VAL A 77 13.78 11.22 -8.24
C VAL A 77 14.48 10.93 -6.92
N LYS A 78 15.72 11.39 -6.78
CA LYS A 78 16.56 11.23 -5.59
C LYS A 78 16.56 12.48 -4.71
N LYS A 79 16.45 13.66 -5.32
CA LYS A 79 16.50 14.95 -4.61
C LYS A 79 15.67 16.00 -5.37
N VAL A 80 14.98 16.85 -4.62
CA VAL A 80 14.28 18.03 -5.08
C VAL A 80 15.00 19.26 -4.54
N GLU A 81 15.64 20.01 -5.43
CA GLU A 81 16.18 21.32 -5.12
C GLU A 81 15.16 22.39 -5.50
N TYR A 82 14.86 23.34 -4.63
CA TYR A 82 13.83 24.36 -4.88
C TYR A 82 14.16 25.71 -4.25
N GLY A 83 13.61 26.78 -4.80
CA GLY A 83 13.83 28.15 -4.33
C GLY A 83 13.01 29.18 -5.09
N GLY A 84 13.41 30.45 -5.01
CA GLY A 84 12.68 31.56 -5.64
C GLY A 84 12.59 31.50 -7.18
N ASN A 85 13.47 30.73 -7.82
CA ASN A 85 13.56 30.61 -9.29
C ASN A 85 13.04 29.25 -9.79
N GLY A 86 12.22 28.56 -9.01
CA GLY A 86 11.64 27.26 -9.34
C GLY A 86 12.35 26.09 -8.65
N ALA A 87 12.43 24.96 -9.33
CA ALA A 87 12.95 23.71 -8.79
C ALA A 87 13.72 22.87 -9.82
N ILE A 88 14.67 22.08 -9.33
CA ILE A 88 15.47 21.11 -10.06
C ILE A 88 15.26 19.74 -9.44
N LEU A 89 14.86 18.77 -10.25
CA LEU A 89 14.72 17.37 -9.88
C LEU A 89 16.01 16.64 -10.26
N HIS A 90 16.68 16.01 -9.29
CA HIS A 90 17.84 15.15 -9.55
C HIS A 90 17.38 13.69 -9.52
N PHE A 91 17.65 12.97 -10.60
CA PHE A 91 17.26 11.57 -10.77
C PHE A 91 18.40 10.61 -10.38
N GLU A 92 18.08 9.36 -10.06
CA GLU A 92 19.09 8.34 -9.68
C GLU A 92 20.10 8.04 -10.80
N ASN A 93 19.69 8.17 -12.06
CA ASN A 93 20.54 8.00 -13.24
C ASN A 93 21.49 9.19 -13.49
N GLY A 94 21.44 10.24 -12.65
CA GLY A 94 22.24 11.47 -12.81
C GLY A 94 21.61 12.54 -13.71
N GLU A 95 20.42 12.28 -14.27
CA GLU A 95 19.67 13.28 -15.04
C GLU A 95 19.12 14.39 -14.13
N GLU A 96 18.94 15.59 -14.68
CA GLU A 96 18.36 16.73 -13.97
C GLU A 96 17.26 17.40 -14.80
N HIS A 97 16.10 17.68 -14.20
CA HIS A 97 15.01 18.43 -14.85
C HIS A 97 14.69 19.70 -14.08
N GLN A 98 14.72 20.83 -14.78
CA GLN A 98 14.28 22.11 -14.25
C GLN A 98 12.79 22.32 -14.50
N CYS A 99 12.09 22.86 -13.51
CA CYS A 99 10.68 23.20 -13.58
C CYS A 99 10.38 24.42 -12.71
N GLU A 100 9.26 25.09 -12.97
CA GLU A 100 8.86 26.23 -12.14
C GLU A 100 8.32 25.73 -10.79
N HIS A 101 7.49 24.69 -10.78
CA HIS A 101 6.80 24.19 -9.59
C HIS A 101 6.83 22.65 -9.54
N VAL A 102 6.83 22.10 -8.32
CA VAL A 102 6.80 20.65 -8.06
C VAL A 102 5.63 20.32 -7.13
N ILE A 103 4.81 19.35 -7.53
CA ILE A 103 3.82 18.73 -6.66
C ILE A 103 4.39 17.38 -6.21
N VAL A 104 4.51 17.19 -4.89
CA VAL A 104 5.06 15.96 -4.31
C VAL A 104 3.92 15.09 -3.79
N THR A 105 3.75 13.93 -4.41
CA THR A 105 2.76 12.91 -4.00
C THR A 105 3.44 11.65 -3.43
N CYS A 106 4.64 11.80 -2.86
CA CYS A 106 5.38 10.69 -2.25
C CYS A 106 4.62 10.13 -1.04
N PRO A 107 4.62 8.80 -0.83
CA PRO A 107 4.03 8.21 0.37
C PRO A 107 4.64 8.79 1.65
N LEU A 108 3.82 8.97 2.69
CA LEU A 108 4.28 9.52 3.98
C LEU A 108 5.41 8.66 4.58
N GLY A 109 5.34 7.33 4.48
CA GLY A 109 6.42 6.44 4.93
C GLY A 109 7.78 6.71 4.27
N PHE A 110 7.79 7.12 2.99
CA PHE A 110 9.00 7.56 2.31
C PHE A 110 9.50 8.90 2.86
N LEU A 111 8.59 9.87 3.04
CA LEU A 111 8.93 11.20 3.58
C LEU A 111 9.48 11.12 5.01
N LYS A 112 8.93 10.24 5.86
CA LYS A 112 9.46 10.00 7.22
C LYS A 112 10.92 9.60 7.23
N ARG A 113 11.33 8.76 6.27
CA ARG A 113 12.70 8.22 6.15
C ARG A 113 13.65 9.18 5.45
N ASN A 114 13.17 9.88 4.43
CA ASN A 114 14.04 10.57 3.47
C ASN A 114 13.86 12.10 3.42
N SER A 115 12.86 12.70 4.09
CA SER A 115 12.57 14.15 3.98
C SER A 115 13.77 15.06 4.24
N LYS A 116 14.69 14.65 5.13
CA LYS A 116 15.91 15.43 5.45
C LYS A 116 16.89 15.52 4.29
N SER A 117 17.01 14.47 3.48
CA SER A 117 17.95 14.40 2.34
C SER A 117 17.27 14.62 0.99
N PHE A 118 15.96 14.39 0.91
CA PHE A 118 15.18 14.49 -0.32
C PHE A 118 14.92 15.94 -0.74
N PHE A 119 14.90 16.89 0.19
CA PHE A 119 14.59 18.30 -0.07
C PHE A 119 15.80 19.21 0.18
N ASN A 120 16.04 20.13 -0.75
CA ASN A 120 17.05 21.19 -0.61
C ASN A 120 16.46 22.54 -1.05
N PRO A 121 16.33 23.55 -0.16
CA PRO A 121 16.64 23.50 1.26
C PRO A 121 15.73 22.51 2.01
N PRO A 122 16.06 22.14 3.26
CA PRO A 122 15.19 21.31 4.08
C PRO A 122 13.80 21.93 4.24
N LEU A 123 12.79 21.07 4.39
CA LEU A 123 11.43 21.52 4.70
C LEU A 123 11.39 22.32 6.01
N SER A 124 10.42 23.21 6.13
CA SER A 124 10.20 23.96 7.37
C SER A 124 9.99 23.03 8.56
N ARG A 125 10.24 23.57 9.76
CA ARG A 125 10.05 22.84 11.02
C ARG A 125 8.64 22.26 11.13
N ASP A 126 7.61 23.05 10.80
CA ASP A 126 6.21 22.64 10.92
C ASP A 126 5.89 21.45 10.01
N LYS A 127 6.35 21.48 8.75
CA LYS A 127 6.18 20.36 7.80
C LYS A 127 6.93 19.12 8.27
N THR A 128 8.17 19.29 8.74
CA THR A 128 8.97 18.17 9.25
C THR A 128 8.33 17.55 10.49
N GLN A 129 7.81 18.37 11.40
CA GLN A 129 7.11 17.91 12.59
C GLN A 129 5.82 17.16 12.22
N ALA A 130 5.01 17.70 11.30
CA ALA A 130 3.82 17.02 10.80
C ALA A 130 4.15 15.65 10.18
N ILE A 131 5.18 15.58 9.33
CA ILE A 131 5.65 14.31 8.74
C ILE A 131 6.01 13.30 9.84
N GLN A 132 6.65 13.73 10.93
CA GLN A 132 7.05 12.82 12.01
C GLN A 132 5.89 12.42 12.91
N SER A 133 4.95 13.34 13.19
CA SER A 133 3.81 13.10 14.08
C SER A 133 2.70 12.24 13.48
N LEU A 134 2.45 12.33 12.17
CA LEU A 134 1.38 11.55 11.52
C LEU A 134 1.71 10.05 11.52
N GLY A 135 0.75 9.19 11.84
CA GLY A 135 0.91 7.72 11.73
C GLY A 135 1.04 7.26 10.27
N PHE A 136 1.82 6.22 10.03
CA PHE A 136 1.86 5.54 8.73
C PHE A 136 1.86 4.03 8.95
N GLY A 137 0.66 3.46 8.86
CA GLY A 137 0.39 2.06 9.15
C GLY A 137 0.90 1.09 8.08
N ASN A 138 0.68 -0.20 8.33
CA ASN A 138 0.99 -1.28 7.39
C ASN A 138 -0.16 -2.29 7.38
N MET A 139 -0.67 -2.59 6.19
CA MET A 139 -1.69 -3.61 5.99
C MET A 139 -1.23 -4.55 4.88
N MET A 140 -1.32 -5.85 5.16
CA MET A 140 -1.03 -6.90 4.19
C MET A 140 -2.33 -7.54 3.72
N LYS A 141 -2.40 -7.87 2.43
CA LYS A 141 -3.48 -8.67 1.86
C LYS A 141 -2.97 -10.09 1.65
N ILE A 142 -3.81 -11.08 1.96
CA ILE A 142 -3.52 -12.49 1.70
C ILE A 142 -4.36 -12.93 0.50
N LEU A 143 -3.73 -13.56 -0.49
CA LEU A 143 -4.43 -14.25 -1.56
C LEU A 143 -4.71 -15.68 -1.09
N VAL A 144 -5.98 -16.08 -1.14
CA VAL A 144 -6.43 -17.43 -0.75
C VAL A 144 -7.00 -18.12 -1.98
N ALA A 145 -6.48 -19.30 -2.28
CA ALA A 145 -6.99 -20.18 -3.32
C ALA A 145 -7.60 -21.43 -2.68
N TRP A 146 -8.76 -21.86 -3.17
CA TRP A 146 -9.46 -23.04 -2.69
C TRP A 146 -9.38 -24.13 -3.74
N VAL A 147 -9.02 -25.34 -3.33
CA VAL A 147 -8.96 -26.50 -4.22
C VAL A 147 -9.95 -27.55 -3.70
N SER A 148 -10.82 -28.03 -4.59
CA SER A 148 -11.89 -28.97 -4.26
C SER A 148 -11.81 -30.27 -5.07
N GLY A 149 -12.59 -31.28 -4.67
CA GLY A 149 -12.68 -32.56 -5.37
C GLY A 149 -11.45 -33.44 -5.14
N ARG A 150 -10.84 -33.96 -6.21
CA ARG A 150 -9.59 -34.76 -6.11
C ARG A 150 -8.33 -33.90 -5.95
N GLY A 151 -8.45 -32.57 -6.15
CA GLY A 151 -7.34 -31.64 -6.11
C GLY A 151 -6.56 -31.61 -4.79
N PRO A 152 -7.19 -31.65 -3.59
CA PRO A 152 -6.45 -31.66 -2.33
C PRO A 152 -5.47 -32.83 -2.21
N ALA A 153 -5.88 -34.04 -2.60
CA ALA A 153 -5.02 -35.23 -2.57
C ALA A 153 -3.89 -35.19 -3.61
N SER A 154 -4.04 -34.40 -4.67
CA SER A 154 -2.99 -34.14 -5.64
C SER A 154 -2.02 -33.07 -5.13
N ILE A 155 -2.54 -31.95 -4.61
CA ILE A 155 -1.72 -30.84 -4.10
C ILE A 155 -0.92 -31.25 -2.85
N SER A 156 -1.47 -32.12 -2.01
CA SER A 156 -0.75 -32.63 -0.84
C SER A 156 0.49 -33.45 -1.20
N LYS A 157 0.63 -33.89 -2.46
CA LYS A 157 1.79 -34.65 -2.95
C LYS A 157 2.84 -33.78 -3.63
N LEU A 158 2.51 -32.53 -3.95
CA LEU A 158 3.44 -31.60 -4.58
C LEU A 158 4.39 -31.03 -3.53
N GLU A 159 5.63 -30.77 -3.94
CA GLU A 159 6.56 -29.98 -3.15
C GLU A 159 6.12 -28.50 -3.13
N ASP A 160 6.51 -27.77 -2.10
CA ASP A 160 6.16 -26.35 -1.94
C ASP A 160 6.67 -25.52 -3.15
N GLU A 161 7.82 -25.89 -3.73
CA GLU A 161 8.38 -25.23 -4.91
C GLU A 161 7.52 -25.44 -6.16
N GLU A 162 7.07 -26.67 -6.41
CA GLU A 162 6.18 -26.99 -7.54
C GLU A 162 4.85 -26.25 -7.40
N LEU A 163 4.31 -26.17 -6.19
CA LEU A 163 3.08 -25.43 -5.90
C LEU A 163 3.27 -23.92 -6.09
N ALA A 164 4.39 -23.36 -5.60
CA ALA A 164 4.73 -21.95 -5.79
C ALA A 164 4.82 -21.62 -7.29
N ASP A 165 5.45 -22.46 -8.08
CA ASP A 165 5.58 -22.28 -9.53
C ASP A 165 4.24 -22.38 -10.25
N GLY A 166 3.45 -23.39 -9.94
CA GLY A 166 2.11 -23.56 -10.53
C GLY A 166 1.20 -22.37 -10.24
N VAL A 167 1.16 -21.90 -8.99
CA VAL A 167 0.35 -20.72 -8.60
C VAL A 167 0.87 -19.45 -9.27
N THR A 168 2.19 -19.25 -9.30
CA THR A 168 2.80 -18.08 -9.93
C THR A 168 2.48 -18.04 -11.41
N GLN A 169 2.65 -19.15 -12.11
CA GLN A 169 2.34 -19.25 -13.54
C GLN A 169 0.87 -18.98 -13.81
N HIS A 170 -0.02 -19.57 -13.02
CA HIS A 170 -1.46 -19.35 -13.17
C HIS A 170 -1.83 -17.87 -12.98
N LEU A 171 -1.24 -17.19 -11.99
CA LEU A 171 -1.47 -15.75 -11.78
C LEU A 171 -0.93 -14.91 -12.94
N ARG A 172 0.27 -15.22 -13.45
CA ARG A 172 0.87 -14.51 -14.60
C ARG A 172 0.01 -14.64 -15.85
N GLU A 173 -0.52 -15.82 -16.11
CA GLU A 173 -1.42 -16.07 -17.23
C GLU A 173 -2.76 -15.36 -17.03
N ALA A 174 -3.37 -15.50 -15.85
CA ALA A 174 -4.68 -14.91 -15.56
C ALA A 174 -4.66 -13.37 -15.57
N LEU A 175 -3.54 -12.76 -15.14
CA LEU A 175 -3.38 -11.31 -15.05
C LEU A 175 -2.63 -10.70 -16.23
N GLY A 176 -2.05 -11.52 -17.12
CA GLY A 176 -1.23 -11.04 -18.24
C GLY A 176 0.05 -10.32 -17.80
N ASP A 177 0.52 -10.54 -16.58
CA ASP A 177 1.68 -9.86 -15.99
C ASP A 177 2.75 -10.88 -15.61
N GLN A 178 3.86 -10.90 -16.35
CA GLN A 178 4.98 -11.81 -16.13
C GLN A 178 5.91 -11.38 -14.97
N THR A 179 5.74 -10.17 -14.43
CA THR A 179 6.58 -9.63 -13.36
C THR A 179 6.17 -10.12 -11.98
N ILE A 180 5.00 -10.79 -11.86
CA ILE A 180 4.50 -11.34 -10.60
C ILE A 180 5.57 -12.26 -9.97
N PRO A 181 6.03 -11.97 -8.74
CA PRO A 181 7.04 -12.78 -8.06
C PRO A 181 6.45 -14.06 -7.48
N LYS A 182 7.31 -15.05 -7.20
CA LYS A 182 6.90 -16.25 -6.44
C LYS A 182 6.41 -15.87 -5.03
N PRO A 183 5.47 -16.61 -4.44
CA PRO A 183 5.03 -16.38 -3.06
C PRO A 183 6.21 -16.52 -2.09
N LEU A 184 6.30 -15.60 -1.13
CA LEU A 184 7.35 -15.62 -0.10
C LEU A 184 7.16 -16.74 0.94
N ARG A 185 5.91 -17.12 1.19
CA ARG A 185 5.51 -18.16 2.14
C ARG A 185 4.24 -18.84 1.63
N LEU A 186 4.19 -20.16 1.75
CA LEU A 186 3.00 -20.96 1.50
C LEU A 186 2.46 -21.46 2.84
N PHE A 187 1.15 -21.34 3.02
CA PHE A 187 0.41 -21.94 4.13
C PHE A 187 -0.57 -22.94 3.51
N ARG A 188 -0.36 -24.24 3.76
CA ARG A 188 -1.22 -25.33 3.27
C ARG A 188 -1.61 -26.27 4.40
#